data_AF-A0A538M091-F1
#
_entry.id   AF-A0A538M091-F1
#
_cell.length_a   1.000
_cell.length_b   1.000
_cell.length_c   1.000
_cell.angle_alpha   90.00
_cell.angle_beta   90.00
_cell.angle_gamma   90.00
#
_symmetry.space_group_name_H-M   'P 1'
#
loop_
_entity.id
_entity.type
_entity.pdbx_description
1 polymer ?
#
loop_
_entity_poly.entity_id
_entity_poly.type
_entity_poly.pdbx_seq_one_letter_code
_entity_poly.pdbx_strand_id
1 'polypeptide(L)' 'MNATVVQLPTVESLSEEIRGLVFERQTLRAVGAPREQLEANRVELVHAQQQLVHALIRRYLPADRTAA' A
#
# COMPACT_ATOMS: atom_id res chain seq x y z
N MET A 1 0.37 18.55 26.70
CA MET A 1 0.66 17.24 26.08
C MET A 1 0.03 17.25 24.70
N ASN A 2 0.80 17.48 23.64
CA ASN A 2 0.26 17.52 22.29
C ASN A 2 0.19 16.10 21.75
N ALA A 3 -1.03 15.59 21.52
CA ALA A 3 -1.24 14.31 20.87
C ALA A 3 -0.75 14.41 19.41
N THR A 4 0.28 13.65 19.07
CA THR A 4 0.72 13.47 17.68
C THR A 4 -0.37 12.68 16.95
N VAL A 5 -1.08 13.33 16.04
CA VAL A 5 -2.04 12.66 15.16
C VAL A 5 -1.25 11.87 14.12
N VAL A 6 -1.20 10.56 14.27
CA VAL A 6 -0.62 9.67 13.24
C VAL A 6 -1.68 9.45 12.16
N GLN A 7 -1.49 10.07 11.00
CA GLN A 7 -2.36 9.86 9.85
C GLN A 7 -1.99 8.54 9.15
N LEU A 8 -2.85 7.54 9.29
CA LEU A 8 -2.68 6.26 8.59
C LEU A 8 -3.10 6.39 7.12
N PRO A 9 -2.42 5.69 6.19
CA PRO A 9 -2.83 5.64 4.79
C PRO A 9 -4.26 5.07 4.65
N THR A 10 -5.02 5.67 3.74
CA THR A 10 -6.38 5.24 3.41
C THR A 10 -6.38 4.22 2.29
N VAL A 11 -7.49 3.48 2.14
CA VAL A 11 -7.71 2.52 1.06
C VAL A 11 -7.55 3.19 -0.31
N GLU A 12 -8.08 4.40 -0.47
CA GLU A 12 -8.04 5.17 -1.70
C GLU A 12 -6.60 5.60 -2.04
N SER A 13 -5.86 6.12 -1.07
CA SER A 13 -4.46 6.55 -1.27
C SER A 13 -3.55 5.38 -1.67
N LEU A 14 -3.68 4.24 -0.99
CA LEU A 14 -2.91 3.04 -1.27
C LEU A 14 -3.29 2.42 -2.62
N SER A 15 -4.56 2.50 -3.01
CA SER A 15 -5.01 2.02 -4.32
C SER A 15 -4.40 2.85 -5.46
N GLU A 16 -4.25 4.16 -5.27
CA GLU A 16 -3.59 5.03 -6.25
C GLU A 16 -2.08 4.77 -6.30
N GLU A 17 -1.43 4.61 -5.14
CA GLU A 17 -0.01 4.28 -5.06
C GLU A 17 0.30 2.96 -5.79
N ILE A 18 -0.51 1.91 -5.55
CA ILE A 18 -0.37 0.63 -6.25
C ILE A 18 -0.54 0.80 -7.77
N ARG A 19 -1.48 1.64 -8.24
CA ARG A 19 -1.61 1.93 -9.67
C ARG A 19 -0.34 2.57 -10.23
N GLY A 20 0.23 3.53 -9.52
CA GLY A 20 1.50 4.17 -9.88
C GLY A 20 2.66 3.16 -9.97
N LEU A 21 2.82 2.31 -8.95
CA LEU A 21 3.85 1.28 -8.92
C LEU A 21 3.67 0.22 -10.03
N VAL A 22 2.43 -0.14 -10.38
CA VAL A 22 2.15 -1.02 -11.52
C VAL A 22 2.53 -0.34 -12.84
N PHE A 23 2.20 0.94 -13.01
CA PHE A 23 2.58 1.69 -14.21
C PHE A 23 4.11 1.77 -14.34
N GLU A 24 4.81 2.14 -13.28
CA GLU A 24 6.27 2.16 -13.24
C GLU A 24 6.85 0.79 -13.61
N ARG A 25 6.29 -0.30 -13.07
CA ARG A 25 6.71 -1.66 -13.41
C ARG A 25 6.58 -1.96 -14.91
N GLN A 26 5.48 -1.52 -15.52
CA GLN A 26 5.26 -1.69 -16.95
C GLN A 26 6.29 -0.90 -17.76
N THR A 27 6.59 0.34 -17.34
CA THR A 27 7.66 1.15 -17.93
C THR A 27 9.02 0.48 -17.81
N LEU A 28 9.39 0.00 -16.62
CA LEU A 28 10.66 -0.73 -16.39
C LEU A 28 10.80 -1.93 -17.33
N ARG A 29 9.72 -2.71 -17.52
CA ARG A 29 9.72 -3.83 -18.47
C ARG A 29 9.86 -3.36 -19.92
N ALA A 30 9.15 -2.29 -20.30
CA ALA A 30 9.18 -1.77 -21.66
C ALA A 30 10.57 -1.25 -22.07
N VAL A 31 11.30 -0.65 -21.13
CA VAL A 31 12.66 -0.12 -21.39
C VAL A 31 13.76 -1.16 -21.18
N GLY A 32 13.42 -2.40 -20.81
CA GLY A 32 14.40 -3.46 -20.55
C GLY A 32 15.26 -3.18 -19.30
N ALA A 33 14.65 -2.58 -18.26
CA ALA A 33 15.34 -2.26 -17.02
C ALA A 33 15.97 -3.51 -16.37
N PRO A 34 17.09 -3.33 -15.64
CA PRO A 34 17.79 -4.43 -15.00
C PRO A 34 16.93 -5.07 -13.89
N ARG A 35 17.26 -6.31 -13.57
CA ARG A 35 16.47 -7.14 -12.65
C ARG A 35 16.33 -6.52 -11.27
N GLU A 36 17.36 -5.84 -10.79
CA GLU A 36 17.40 -5.20 -9.48
C GLU A 36 16.31 -4.13 -9.35
N GLN A 37 16.07 -3.34 -10.40
CA GLN A 37 15.00 -2.33 -10.40
C GLN A 37 13.61 -2.98 -10.40
N LEU A 38 13.43 -4.08 -11.14
CA LEU A 38 12.19 -4.84 -11.12
C LEU A 38 11.94 -5.50 -9.76
N GLU A 39 12.97 -5.91 -9.04
CA GLU A 39 12.83 -6.46 -7.69
C GLU A 39 12.53 -5.36 -6.67
N ALA A 40 13.16 -4.19 -6.76
CA ALA A 40 12.85 -3.05 -5.90
C ALA A 40 11.37 -2.64 -6.03
N ASN A 41 10.91 -2.40 -7.26
CA ASN A 41 9.50 -2.10 -7.54
C ASN A 41 8.55 -3.24 -7.07
N ARG A 42 8.97 -4.51 -7.16
CA ARG A 42 8.17 -5.64 -6.64
C ARG A 42 8.03 -5.57 -5.11
N VAL A 43 9.11 -5.25 -4.40
CA VAL A 43 9.10 -5.13 -2.94
C VAL A 43 8.16 -3.99 -2.52
N GLU A 44 8.24 -2.85 -3.18
CA GLU A 44 7.34 -1.70 -2.94
C GLU A 44 5.87 -2.06 -3.17
N LEU A 45 5.56 -2.74 -4.29
CA LEU A 45 4.21 -3.25 -4.58
C LEU A 45 3.67 -4.14 -3.46
N VAL A 46 4.46 -5.09 -2.98
CA VAL A 46 4.06 -5.99 -1.89
C VAL A 46 3.82 -5.20 -0.60
N HIS A 47 4.65 -4.20 -0.31
CA HIS A 47 4.50 -3.35 0.86
C HIS A 47 3.19 -2.54 0.82
N ALA A 48 2.90 -1.87 -0.29
CA ALA A 48 1.68 -1.11 -0.48
C ALA A 48 0.43 -2.01 -0.42
N GLN A 49 0.51 -3.22 -0.98
CA GLN A 49 -0.58 -4.21 -0.90
C GLN A 49 -0.84 -4.69 0.52
N GLN A 50 0.21 -4.95 1.31
CA GLN A 50 0.05 -5.30 2.74
C GLN A 50 -0.61 -4.17 3.52
N GLN A 51 -0.20 -2.92 3.28
CA GLN A 51 -0.83 -1.75 3.89
C GLN A 51 -2.30 -1.62 3.47
N LEU A 52 -2.63 -1.92 2.22
CA LEU A 52 -4.00 -1.89 1.71
C LEU A 52 -4.87 -2.91 2.44
N VAL A 53 -4.37 -4.13 2.63
CA VAL A 53 -5.05 -5.16 3.43
C VAL A 53 -5.29 -4.66 4.85
N HIS A 54 -4.28 -4.08 5.51
CA HIS A 54 -4.47 -3.51 6.85
C HIS A 54 -5.48 -2.37 6.87
N ALA A 55 -5.50 -1.49 5.87
CA ALA A 55 -6.47 -0.41 5.75
C ALA A 55 -7.90 -0.94 5.56
N LEU A 56 -8.07 -1.97 4.74
CA LEU A 56 -9.35 -2.66 4.55
C LEU A 56 -9.83 -3.31 5.86
N ILE A 57 -8.95 -4.02 6.57
CA ILE A 57 -9.28 -4.60 7.87
C ILE A 57 -9.74 -3.50 8.83
N ARG A 58 -8.99 -2.40 8.97
CA ARG A 58 -9.41 -1.28 9.85
C ARG A 58 -10.76 -0.69 9.46
N ARG A 59 -11.05 -0.58 8.15
CA ARG A 59 -12.31 -0.01 7.64
C ARG A 59 -13.52 -0.91 7.89
N TYR A 60 -13.34 -2.22 7.81
CA TYR A 60 -14.44 -3.19 7.84
C TYR A 60 -14.50 -4.02 9.12
N LEU A 61 -13.54 -3.90 10.04
CA LEU A 61 -13.64 -4.52 11.35
C LEU A 61 -14.80 -3.85 12.11
N PRO A 62 -15.82 -4.62 12.53
CA PRO A 62 -16.92 -4.07 13.34
C PRO A 62 -16.35 -3.49 14.63
N ALA A 63 -16.85 -2.32 15.05
CA ALA A 63 -16.49 -1.70 16.33
C ALA A 63 -16.85 -2.57 17.55
N ASP A 64 -17.75 -3.55 17.36
CA ASP A 64 -18.39 -4.34 18.40
C ASP A 64 -17.70 -5.68 18.72
N ARG A 65 -16.37 -5.69 18.83
CA ARG A 65 -15.68 -6.78 19.56
C ARG A 65 -15.29 -6.37 20.99
N THR A 66 -15.88 -5.29 21.50
CA THR A 66 -15.65 -4.75 22.85
C THR A 66 -16.91 -4.82 23.73
N ALA A 67 -17.94 -5.53 23.29
CA ALA A 67 -19.15 -5.81 24.07
C ALA A 67 -19.34 -7.32 24.20
N ALA A 68 -18.51 -7.96 25.03
CA ALA A 68 -18.73 -9.30 25.58
C ALA A 68 -18.07 -9.37 26.96
#